data_AF-A0A6I1ZNJ0-F1
#
_entry.id   AF-A0A6I1ZNJ0-F1
#
_cell.length_a   1.000
_cell.length_b   1.000
_cell.length_c   1.000
_cell.angle_alpha   90.00
_cell.angle_beta   90.00
_cell.angle_gamma   90.00
#
_symmetry.space_group_name_H-M   'P 1'
#
loop_
_entity.id
_entity.type
_entity.pdbx_description
1 polymer ?
#
loop_
_entity_poly.entity_id
_entity_poly.type
_entity_poly.pdbx_seq_one_letter_code
_entity_poly.pdbx_strand_id
1 'polypeptide(L)'
;MADTDPQEITVPASSRFGGQVLELFIPWEKIQSKVAEIAALLSDRFRDQCPILIGVLNGSFMFMADLVRQLDIDFEVDFIKIASYGSETASTGTVSLLKD
;
A
#
# COMPACT_ATOMS: atom_id res chain seq x y z
N MET A 1 -25.40 -13.51 2.03
CA MET A 1 -26.01 -13.23 0.72
C MET A 1 -25.37 -11.97 0.17
N ALA A 2 -24.29 -12.15 -0.57
CA ALA A 2 -23.73 -11.24 -1.56
C ALA A 2 -22.68 -12.08 -2.31
N ASP A 3 -23.21 -12.98 -3.12
CA ASP A 3 -22.50 -13.69 -4.17
C ASP A 3 -22.05 -12.60 -5.15
N THR A 4 -20.82 -12.12 -4.97
CA THR A 4 -20.23 -11.14 -5.89
C THR A 4 -19.42 -11.95 -6.86
N ASP A 5 -20.06 -12.31 -7.97
CA ASP A 5 -19.44 -12.95 -9.12
C ASP A 5 -18.12 -12.22 -9.43
N PRO A 6 -16.96 -12.92 -9.44
CA PRO A 6 -15.68 -12.27 -9.67
C PRO A 6 -15.72 -11.52 -11.00
N GLN A 7 -15.60 -10.19 -10.95
CA GLN A 7 -15.54 -9.39 -12.16
C GLN A 7 -14.23 -9.70 -12.87
N GLU A 8 -14.31 -10.51 -13.92
CA GLU A 8 -13.20 -10.78 -14.83
C GLU A 8 -12.90 -9.53 -15.66
N ILE A 9 -11.68 -9.01 -15.49
CA ILE A 9 -11.20 -7.84 -16.22
C ILE A 9 -10.28 -8.33 -17.33
N THR A 10 -10.69 -8.14 -18.59
CA THR A 10 -9.84 -8.41 -19.75
C THR A 10 -8.83 -7.29 -19.91
N VAL A 11 -7.54 -7.61 -19.79
CA VAL A 11 -6.48 -6.61 -19.93
C VAL A 11 -6.21 -6.30 -21.42
N PRO A 12 -6.20 -5.02 -21.84
CA PRO A 12 -5.90 -4.66 -23.23
C PRO A 12 -4.52 -5.16 -23.65
N ALA A 13 -4.40 -5.58 -24.90
CA ALA A 13 -3.19 -6.18 -25.47
C ALA A 13 -1.95 -5.25 -25.45
N SER A 14 -2.14 -3.94 -25.26
CA SER A 14 -1.06 -2.96 -25.12
C SER A 14 -0.39 -2.95 -23.73
N SER A 15 -0.96 -3.65 -22.75
CA SER A 15 -0.42 -3.75 -21.39
C SER A 15 0.58 -4.90 -21.27
N ARG A 16 1.47 -4.81 -20.28
CA ARG A 16 2.40 -5.92 -19.91
C ARG A 16 1.69 -7.23 -19.51
N PHE A 17 0.39 -7.17 -19.22
CA PHE A 17 -0.46 -8.33 -18.91
C PHE A 17 -1.47 -8.64 -20.03
N GLY A 18 -1.23 -8.15 -21.25
CA GLY A 18 -2.13 -8.34 -22.39
C GLY A 18 -2.47 -9.81 -22.62
N GLY A 19 -3.75 -10.11 -22.81
CA GLY A 19 -4.27 -11.47 -23.02
C GLY A 19 -4.48 -12.28 -21.75
N GLN A 20 -4.24 -11.72 -20.56
CA GLN A 20 -4.60 -12.34 -19.29
C GLN A 20 -6.01 -11.91 -18.85
N VAL A 21 -6.72 -12.85 -18.23
CA VAL A 21 -7.94 -12.58 -17.48
C VAL A 21 -7.54 -12.36 -16.03
N LEU A 22 -7.85 -11.19 -15.49
CA LEU A 22 -7.60 -10.88 -14.08
C LEU A 22 -8.90 -10.90 -13.30
N GLU A 23 -8.85 -11.46 -12.09
CA GLU A 23 -9.96 -11.42 -11.15
C GLU A 23 -9.83 -10.20 -10.24
N LEU A 24 -10.94 -9.47 -10.06
CA LEU A 24 -11.02 -8.40 -9.09
C LEU A 24 -10.90 -8.95 -7.66
N PHE A 25 -9.71 -8.82 -7.06
CA PHE A 25 -9.48 -9.30 -5.70
C PHE A 25 -10.02 -8.36 -4.61
N ILE A 26 -9.78 -7.05 -4.74
CA ILE A 26 -10.29 -6.05 -3.79
C ILE A 26 -10.82 -4.86 -4.59
N PRO A 27 -12.12 -4.54 -4.46
CA PRO A 27 -12.70 -3.34 -5.05
C PRO A 27 -12.04 -2.07 -4.51
N TRP A 28 -11.95 -1.07 -5.37
CA TRP A 28 -11.37 0.24 -5.04
C TRP A 28 -12.03 0.88 -3.81
N GLU A 29 -13.35 0.81 -3.74
CA GLU A 29 -14.16 1.40 -2.67
C GLU A 29 -13.83 0.77 -1.31
N LYS A 30 -13.53 -0.54 -1.30
CA LYS A 30 -13.14 -1.28 -0.10
C LYS A 30 -11.76 -0.87 0.38
N ILE A 31 -10.83 -0.61 -0.53
CA ILE A 31 -9.50 -0.08 -0.20
C ILE A 31 -9.65 1.32 0.39
N GLN A 32 -10.35 2.24 -0.28
CA GLN A 32 -10.51 3.62 0.17
C GLN A 32 -11.21 3.70 1.53
N SER A 33 -12.28 2.92 1.73
CA SER A 33 -12.98 2.86 3.03
C SER A 33 -12.06 2.35 4.14
N LYS A 34 -11.21 1.35 3.87
CA LYS A 34 -10.28 0.85 4.88
C LYS A 34 -9.16 1.85 5.18
N VAL A 35 -8.67 2.57 4.16
CA VAL A 35 -7.69 3.64 4.36
C VAL A 35 -8.28 4.74 5.24
N ALA A 36 -9.53 5.15 5.01
CA ALA A 36 -10.22 6.15 5.84
C ALA A 36 -10.35 5.73 7.31
N GLU A 37 -10.73 4.47 7.54
CA GLU A 37 -10.81 3.89 8.88
C GLU A 37 -9.45 3.92 9.59
N ILE A 38 -8.38 3.52 8.91
CA ILE A 38 -7.02 3.53 9.47
C ILE A 38 -6.58 4.97 9.76
N ALA A 39 -6.84 5.91 8.84
CA ALA A 39 -6.46 7.31 9.02
C ALA A 39 -7.17 7.94 10.23
N ALA A 40 -8.47 7.67 10.42
CA ALA A 40 -9.22 8.15 11.57
C ALA A 40 -8.66 7.59 12.89
N LEU A 41 -8.36 6.29 12.93
CA LEU A 41 -7.75 5.64 14.09
C LEU A 41 -6.38 6.22 14.45
N LEU A 42 -5.54 6.47 13.45
CA LEU A 42 -4.21 7.07 13.65
C LEU A 42 -4.32 8.54 14.09
N SER A 43 -5.21 9.30 13.47
CA SER A 43 -5.41 10.72 13.80
C SER A 43 -5.88 10.89 15.24
N ASP A 44 -6.78 10.02 15.71
CA ASP A 44 -7.21 10.05 17.10
C ASP A 44 -6.09 9.65 18.07
N ARG A 45 -5.35 8.60 17.74
CA ARG A 45 -4.26 8.08 18.58
C ARG A 45 -3.08 9.04 18.73
N PHE A 46 -2.78 9.82 17.69
CA PHE A 46 -1.60 10.69 17.62
C PHE A 46 -1.97 12.17 17.58
N ARG A 47 -3.18 12.56 18.01
CA ARG A 47 -3.74 13.92 17.91
C ARG A 47 -2.81 15.05 18.35
N ASP A 48 -2.05 14.84 19.43
CA ASP A 48 -1.15 15.84 20.01
C ASP A 48 0.34 15.47 19.82
N GLN A 49 0.63 14.66 18.80
CA GLN A 49 1.98 14.21 18.45
C GLN A 49 2.25 14.50 16.97
N CYS A 50 3.53 14.54 16.60
CA CYS A 50 3.96 14.62 15.21
C CYS A 50 4.71 13.31 14.85
N PRO A 51 3.99 12.25 14.45
CA PRO A 51 4.63 11.00 14.08
C PRO A 51 5.39 11.11 12.75
N ILE A 52 6.43 10.27 12.61
CA ILE A 52 7.14 10.06 11.35
C ILE A 52 6.59 8.79 10.69
N LEU A 53 5.99 8.95 9.51
CA LEU A 53 5.49 7.85 8.68
C LEU A 53 6.62 7.35 7.78
N ILE A 54 7.08 6.12 8.00
CA ILE A 54 8.17 5.51 7.23
C ILE A 54 7.59 4.54 6.19
N GLY A 55 7.66 4.91 4.91
CA GLY A 55 7.26 4.07 3.78
C GLY A 55 8.40 3.19 3.27
N VAL A 56 8.16 1.90 3.07
CA VAL A 56 9.14 0.99 2.44
C VAL A 56 8.93 0.93 0.93
N LEU A 57 9.91 1.42 0.16
CA LEU A 57 9.86 1.39 -1.30
C LEU A 57 10.12 -0.02 -1.87
N ASN A 58 9.61 -0.38 -3.05
CA ASN A 58 8.88 0.46 -4.02
C ASN A 58 7.35 0.30 -3.98
N GLY A 59 6.80 -0.63 -3.20
CA GLY A 59 5.37 -1.00 -3.28
C GLY A 59 4.42 -0.17 -2.40
N SER A 60 4.93 0.45 -1.34
CA SER A 60 4.06 1.11 -0.34
C SER A 60 3.61 2.52 -0.71
N PHE A 61 4.24 3.17 -1.70
CA PHE A 61 4.05 4.60 -1.93
C PHE A 61 2.60 4.98 -2.29
N MET A 62 1.88 4.15 -3.06
CA MET A 62 0.49 4.43 -3.42
C MET A 62 -0.42 4.38 -2.19
N PHE A 63 -0.27 3.33 -1.38
CA PHE A 63 -1.01 3.20 -0.12
C PHE A 63 -0.68 4.34 0.85
N MET A 64 0.61 4.67 0.98
CA MET A 64 1.05 5.77 1.83
C MET A 64 0.43 7.09 1.37
N ALA A 65 0.42 7.38 0.06
CA ALA A 65 -0.18 8.58 -0.49
C ALA A 65 -1.69 8.68 -0.18
N ASP A 66 -2.41 7.58 -0.29
CA ASP A 66 -3.84 7.54 0.06
C ASP A 66 -4.08 7.72 1.55
N LEU A 67 -3.22 7.15 2.40
CA LEU A 67 -3.30 7.27 3.85
C LEU A 67 -3.03 8.71 4.32
N VAL A 68 -1.93 9.32 3.90
CA VAL A 68 -1.52 10.65 4.39
C VAL A 68 -2.48 11.75 3.94
N ARG A 69 -3.18 11.59 2.81
CA ARG A 69 -4.23 12.52 2.37
C ARG A 69 -5.45 12.53 3.31
N GLN A 70 -5.62 11.49 4.11
CA GLN A 70 -6.77 11.32 5.01
C GLN A 70 -6.43 11.53 6.49
N LEU A 71 -5.15 11.70 6.83
CA LEU A 71 -4.74 12.01 8.20
C LEU A 71 -5.11 13.45 8.57
N ASP A 72 -5.61 13.62 9.80
CA ASP A 72 -6.04 14.90 10.39
C ASP A 72 -5.15 15.29 11.57
N ILE A 73 -3.83 15.09 11.41
CA ILE A 73 -2.78 15.41 12.39
C ILE A 73 -1.55 15.95 11.67
N ASP A 74 -0.66 16.62 12.39
CA ASP A 74 0.67 16.96 11.89
C ASP A 74 1.52 15.68 11.79
N PHE A 75 2.31 15.54 10.72
CA PHE A 75 3.19 14.39 10.54
C PHE A 75 4.37 14.73 9.63
N GLU A 76 5.40 13.89 9.70
CA GLU A 76 6.50 13.85 8.74
C GLU A 76 6.45 12.55 7.94
N VAL A 77 6.96 12.57 6.71
CA VAL A 77 7.05 11.38 5.84
C VAL A 77 8.50 11.14 5.46
N ASP A 78 8.96 9.91 5.67
CA ASP A 78 10.26 9.43 5.23
C ASP A 78 10.08 8.12 4.44
N PHE A 79 11.00 7.83 3.53
CA PHE A 79 10.99 6.60 2.75
C PHE A 79 12.30 5.86 2.91
N ILE A 80 12.23 4.57 3.17
CA ILE A 80 13.40 3.70 3.17
C ILE A 80 13.36 2.79 1.95
N LYS A 81 14.50 2.68 1.27
CA LYS A 81 14.68 1.73 0.17
C LYS A 81 15.45 0.53 0.68
N ILE A 82 14.77 -0.60 0.74
CA ILE A 82 15.44 -1.88 1.01
C ILE A 82 15.81 -2.45 -0.35
N ALA A 83 17.11 -2.51 -0.65
CA ALA A 83 17.58 -3.28 -1.79
C ALA A 83 17.10 -4.72 -1.57
N SER A 84 16.24 -5.20 -2.47
CA SER A 84 15.51 -6.45 -2.38
C SER A 84 16.30 -7.55 -1.66
N TYR A 85 15.64 -8.27 -0.76
CA TYR A 85 15.95 -9.67 -0.52
C TYR A 85 16.20 -10.31 -1.90
N GLY A 86 17.43 -10.77 -2.11
CA GLY A 86 17.83 -11.40 -3.36
C GLY A 86 16.83 -12.50 -3.70
N SER A 87 16.57 -12.64 -4.99
CA SER A 87 16.02 -13.84 -5.61
C SER A 87 16.22 -15.10 -4.75
N GLU A 88 15.12 -15.78 -4.46
CA GLU A 88 15.00 -17.07 -3.76
C GLU A 88 14.33 -17.00 -2.39
N THR A 89 13.40 -17.93 -2.26
CA THR A 89 12.52 -18.30 -1.17
C THR A 89 13.27 -18.66 0.14
N ALA A 90 14.06 -17.74 0.70
CA ALA A 90 14.71 -17.93 1.98
C ALA A 90 14.85 -16.59 2.74
N SER A 91 14.01 -16.43 3.77
CA SER A 91 14.14 -15.39 4.80
C SER A 91 15.48 -15.54 5.53
N THR A 92 16.53 -14.91 5.01
CA THR A 92 17.80 -14.73 5.71
C THR A 92 17.81 -13.29 6.22
N GLY A 93 17.46 -13.14 7.51
CA GLY A 93 17.19 -11.87 8.21
C GLY A 93 18.36 -10.90 8.35
N THR A 94 19.01 -10.52 7.25
CA THR A 94 20.05 -9.48 7.21
C THR A 94 19.59 -8.36 6.29
N VAL A 95 18.86 -7.38 6.86
CA VAL A 95 18.38 -6.21 6.13
C VAL A 95 19.51 -5.19 6.04
N SER A 96 20.01 -4.95 4.83
CA SER A 96 20.91 -3.81 4.56
C SER A 96 20.08 -2.57 4.27
N LEU A 97 20.06 -1.63 5.22
CA LEU A 97 19.39 -0.34 5.09
C LEU A 97 20.25 0.58 4.22
N LEU A 98 19.71 1.03 3.09
CA LEU A 98 20.26 2.15 2.33
C LEU A 98 19.36 3.35 2.60
N LYS A 99 19.90 4.37 3.27
CA LYS A 99 19.28 5.71 3.35
C LYS A 99 19.89 6.57 2.25
N ASP A 100 19.03 7.21 1.46
CA ASP A 100 19.32 8.45 0.74
C ASP A 100 18.36 9.51 1.29
#